data_AF-A0A1J5IIU5-F1
#
_entry.id   AF-A0A1J5IIU5-F1
#
_cell.length_a   1.000
_cell.length_b   1.000
_cell.length_c   1.000
_cell.angle_alpha   90.00
_cell.angle_beta   90.00
_cell.angle_gamma   90.00
#
_symmetry.space_group_name_H-M   'P 1'
#
loop_
_entity.id
_entity.type
_entity.pdbx_description
1 polymer ?
#
loop_
_entity_poly.entity_id
_entity_poly.type
_entity_poly.pdbx_seq_one_letter_code
_entity_poly.pdbx_strand_id
1 'polypeptide(L)'
;MCPACRLFGWVFGRPGVEEGELPISAAGAYRGRLKVSHAECVEEHPWGETPIPLAILSTPKPTTSRFYLVDGNGKPIAGQEDSVSGYDGDVAGTPNRLRGRKIYRRHTEVTAQEYQRAGQRRDDQNRTIRGVVGPDSRFTFRIHFENLAKEELGGLLWSIELEKNWCHRLGMARPLGFGSVQVCVTELLHFDPNARYQANLEQTGVNSILGHKGDLVEAFKKRIVTLYAQQPAQQPSHRHGATLQDQLAHLYKPSFESLPPVQDLKALLGPEQPQLPVHYPRSEVAPTEDGKNFEWFMGNKRSGKDSGPRLALPLAPDDTQGFPLLNKQGNTP
;
A
#
# COMPACT_ATOMS: atom_id res chain seq x y z
N MET A 1 18.41 -1.80 12.10
CA MET A 1 18.02 -2.33 10.78
C MET A 1 16.51 -2.49 10.74
N CYS A 2 15.84 -2.13 9.63
CA CYS A 2 14.39 -2.21 9.54
C CYS A 2 13.89 -3.68 9.57
N PRO A 3 12.68 -3.98 10.09
CA PRO A 3 12.17 -5.36 10.12
C PRO A 3 12.14 -6.03 8.75
N ALA A 4 11.66 -5.34 7.70
CA ALA A 4 11.63 -5.88 6.34
C ALA A 4 13.04 -6.22 5.81
N CYS A 5 14.03 -5.37 6.11
CA CYS A 5 15.43 -5.56 5.72
C CYS A 5 16.02 -6.85 6.31
N ARG A 6 15.58 -7.26 7.51
CA ARG A 6 16.00 -8.52 8.15
C ARG A 6 15.39 -9.76 7.48
N LEU A 7 14.18 -9.63 6.93
CA LEU A 7 13.48 -10.73 6.27
C LEU A 7 13.92 -10.88 4.80
N PHE A 8 13.88 -9.79 4.04
CA PHE A 8 14.15 -9.80 2.59
C PHE A 8 15.63 -9.60 2.25
N GLY A 9 16.44 -9.20 3.22
CA GLY A 9 17.83 -8.84 2.98
C GLY A 9 17.97 -7.41 2.51
N TRP A 10 19.22 -6.97 2.45
CA TRP A 10 19.58 -5.62 2.03
C TRP A 10 21.04 -5.60 1.57
N VAL A 11 21.37 -4.73 0.63
CA VAL A 11 22.74 -4.46 0.20
C VAL A 11 22.98 -2.96 0.31
N PHE A 12 24.15 -2.57 0.78
CA PHE A 12 24.55 -1.17 0.84
C PHE A 12 24.58 -0.58 -0.56
N GLY A 13 23.89 0.55 -0.73
CA GLY A 13 23.95 1.36 -1.93
C GLY A 13 23.63 2.80 -1.58
N ARG A 14 24.60 3.70 -1.71
CA ARG A 14 24.35 5.15 -1.75
C ARG A 14 24.51 5.63 -3.19
N PRO A 15 23.59 6.46 -3.71
CA PRO A 15 23.86 7.19 -4.94
C PRO A 15 25.11 8.07 -4.74
N GLY A 16 26.12 7.92 -5.60
CA GLY A 16 27.32 8.78 -5.62
C GLY A 16 28.50 8.37 -4.73
N VAL A 17 28.47 7.18 -4.12
CA VAL A 17 29.64 6.58 -3.46
C VAL A 17 30.11 5.39 -4.31
N GLU A 18 31.33 5.44 -4.84
CA GLU A 18 31.91 4.31 -5.59
C GLU A 18 32.00 3.06 -4.68
N GLU A 19 31.90 1.87 -5.27
CA GLU A 19 31.82 0.55 -4.61
C GLU A 19 32.99 0.19 -3.66
N GLY A 20 33.97 1.09 -3.43
CA GLY A 20 35.20 0.84 -2.68
C GLY A 20 35.31 1.44 -1.26
N GLU A 21 34.35 2.20 -0.75
CA GLU A 21 34.53 2.98 0.50
C GLU A 21 33.98 2.37 1.79
N LEU A 22 33.48 1.13 1.78
CA LEU A 22 33.10 0.49 3.05
C LEU A 22 34.34 -0.09 3.74
N PRO A 23 34.63 0.30 5.00
CA PRO A 23 35.64 -0.40 5.78
C PRO A 23 35.28 -1.90 5.81
N ILE A 24 36.28 -2.78 5.79
CA ILE A 24 36.09 -4.25 5.83
C ILE A 24 35.21 -4.68 7.04
N SER A 25 35.22 -3.89 8.12
CA SER A 25 34.41 -4.11 9.32
C SER A 25 32.95 -3.67 9.20
N ALA A 26 32.57 -2.92 8.16
CA ALA A 26 31.21 -2.47 7.93
C ALA A 26 30.40 -3.52 7.17
N ALA A 27 29.22 -3.86 7.67
CA ALA A 27 28.32 -4.78 7.00
C ALA A 27 27.78 -4.18 5.68
N GLY A 28 28.40 -4.56 4.55
CA GLY A 28 27.98 -4.13 3.22
C GLY A 28 26.73 -4.83 2.68
N ALA A 29 26.30 -5.93 3.31
CA ALA A 29 25.07 -6.63 2.95
C ALA A 29 24.50 -7.45 4.12
N TYR A 30 23.21 -7.75 4.02
CA TYR A 30 22.47 -8.64 4.90
C TYR A 30 21.70 -9.65 4.06
N ARG A 31 21.96 -10.94 4.28
CA ARG A 31 21.29 -12.02 3.54
C ARG A 31 19.82 -12.11 3.92
N GLY A 32 18.94 -12.13 2.91
CA GLY A 32 17.52 -12.42 3.11
C GLY A 32 17.30 -13.82 3.64
N ARG A 33 16.28 -13.96 4.49
CA ARG A 33 15.88 -15.23 5.14
C ARG A 33 14.63 -15.83 4.50
N LEU A 34 14.16 -15.26 3.40
CA LEU A 34 12.96 -15.67 2.68
C LEU A 34 13.27 -16.07 1.24
N LYS A 35 12.57 -17.09 0.75
CA LYS A 35 12.50 -17.44 -0.66
C LYS A 35 11.05 -17.73 -1.01
N VAL A 36 10.56 -17.15 -2.10
CA VAL A 36 9.18 -17.32 -2.58
C VAL A 36 9.24 -18.09 -3.89
N SER A 37 8.48 -19.18 -4.00
CA SER A 37 8.36 -19.93 -5.25
C SER A 37 7.49 -19.19 -6.27
N HIS A 38 7.47 -19.69 -7.50
CA HIS A 38 6.42 -19.31 -8.45
C HIS A 38 5.04 -19.74 -7.93
N ALA A 39 4.03 -18.99 -8.34
CA ALA A 39 2.64 -19.33 -8.13
C ALA A 39 2.15 -20.19 -9.29
N GLU A 40 1.61 -21.36 -8.99
CA GLU A 40 1.08 -22.31 -9.95
C GLU A 40 -0.44 -22.23 -9.93
N CYS A 41 -1.06 -22.13 -11.12
CA CYS A 41 -2.51 -22.12 -11.25
C CYS A 41 -3.03 -23.55 -11.03
N VAL A 42 -3.91 -23.71 -10.04
CA VAL A 42 -4.54 -25.01 -9.72
C VAL A 42 -6.01 -25.06 -10.14
N GLU A 43 -6.63 -23.88 -10.31
CA GLU A 43 -7.99 -23.73 -10.79
C GLU A 43 -8.06 -22.41 -11.56
N GLU A 44 -8.36 -22.48 -12.85
CA GLU A 44 -8.46 -21.31 -13.72
C GLU A 44 -9.91 -21.03 -14.08
N HIS A 45 -10.35 -19.80 -13.84
CA HIS A 45 -11.62 -19.27 -14.33
C HIS A 45 -11.31 -18.14 -15.32
N PRO A 46 -11.30 -18.38 -16.64
CA PRO A 46 -10.98 -17.34 -17.62
C PRO A 46 -11.95 -16.17 -17.57
N TRP A 47 -11.45 -14.96 -17.80
CA TRP A 47 -12.27 -13.75 -17.89
C TRP A 47 -12.10 -13.05 -19.24
N GLY A 48 -13.13 -13.20 -20.06
CA GLY A 48 -13.20 -12.58 -21.38
C GLY A 48 -12.32 -13.29 -22.42
N GLU A 49 -12.83 -13.42 -23.63
CA GLU A 49 -12.12 -14.08 -24.74
C GLU A 49 -11.33 -13.08 -25.60
N THR A 50 -11.67 -11.79 -25.51
CA THR A 50 -11.10 -10.74 -26.37
C THR A 50 -9.98 -9.97 -25.68
N PRO A 51 -8.88 -9.65 -26.40
CA PRO A 51 -7.85 -8.75 -25.87
C PRO A 51 -8.44 -7.40 -25.46
N ILE A 52 -8.16 -6.98 -24.22
CA ILE A 52 -8.73 -5.76 -23.64
C ILE A 52 -7.68 -4.64 -23.72
N PRO A 53 -7.86 -3.61 -24.58
CA PRO A 53 -7.03 -2.41 -24.52
C PRO A 53 -7.38 -1.65 -23.24
N LEU A 54 -6.43 -1.55 -22.32
CA LEU A 54 -6.67 -0.87 -21.05
C LEU A 54 -6.74 0.64 -21.21
N ALA A 55 -7.50 1.30 -20.34
CA ALA A 55 -7.42 2.74 -20.14
C ALA A 55 -5.97 3.17 -19.84
N ILE A 56 -5.63 4.43 -20.15
CA ILE A 56 -4.29 4.97 -19.89
C ILE A 56 -3.99 4.87 -18.40
N LEU A 57 -2.99 4.06 -18.06
CA LEU A 57 -2.49 3.94 -16.70
C LEU A 57 -1.67 5.17 -16.36
N SER A 58 -2.37 6.21 -15.94
CA SER A 58 -1.74 7.43 -15.44
C SER A 58 -1.24 7.22 -14.01
N THR A 59 -0.22 7.97 -13.62
CA THR A 59 0.15 8.08 -12.21
C THR A 59 0.48 9.54 -11.92
N PRO A 60 0.07 10.10 -10.78
CA PRO A 60 0.46 11.45 -10.40
C PRO A 60 1.98 11.59 -10.51
N LYS A 61 2.45 12.59 -11.24
CA LYS A 61 3.89 12.85 -11.37
C LYS A 61 4.45 13.24 -9.99
N PRO A 62 5.75 13.00 -9.70
CA PRO A 62 6.38 13.44 -8.45
C PRO A 62 6.19 14.94 -8.15
N THR A 63 6.04 15.76 -9.20
CA THR A 63 5.68 17.18 -9.09
C THR A 63 4.29 17.44 -8.51
N THR A 64 3.46 16.40 -8.32
CA THR A 64 2.20 16.42 -7.56
C THR A 64 2.49 16.12 -6.10
N SER A 65 3.39 16.90 -5.52
CA SER A 65 3.95 16.70 -4.17
C SER A 65 2.87 16.56 -3.10
N ARG A 66 1.77 17.33 -3.16
CA ARG A 66 0.62 17.25 -2.24
C ARG A 66 -0.04 15.87 -2.14
N PHE A 67 0.14 14.99 -3.12
CA PHE A 67 -0.37 13.62 -3.05
C PHE A 67 0.59 12.67 -2.31
N TYR A 68 1.86 13.07 -2.21
CA TYR A 68 2.95 12.30 -1.62
C TYR A 68 3.42 12.85 -0.27
N LEU A 69 2.97 14.06 0.09
CA LEU A 69 3.40 14.77 1.29
C LEU A 69 2.24 15.04 2.25
N VAL A 70 2.59 15.12 3.53
CA VAL A 70 1.76 15.61 4.63
C VAL A 70 2.55 16.67 5.38
N ASP A 71 1.88 17.53 6.13
CA ASP A 71 2.53 18.51 7.00
C ASP A 71 3.25 17.82 8.19
N GLY A 72 3.92 18.62 9.04
CA GLY A 72 4.58 18.10 10.23
C GLY A 72 3.65 17.31 11.17
N ASN A 73 2.35 17.64 11.17
CA ASN A 73 1.31 17.02 11.96
C ASN A 73 0.65 15.79 11.28
N GLY A 74 1.11 15.41 10.09
CA GLY A 74 0.56 14.27 9.34
C GLY A 74 -0.73 14.58 8.57
N LYS A 75 -1.10 15.85 8.39
CA LYS A 75 -2.30 16.26 7.64
C LYS A 75 -2.00 16.48 6.16
N PRO A 76 -2.95 16.20 5.25
CA PRO A 76 -2.83 16.57 3.85
C PRO A 76 -2.64 18.09 3.67
N ILE A 77 -1.75 18.47 2.75
CA ILE A 77 -1.38 19.88 2.48
C ILE A 77 -2.36 20.48 1.46
N ALA A 78 -3.65 20.53 1.79
CA ALA A 78 -4.70 21.06 0.90
C ALA A 78 -4.72 22.61 0.93
N GLY A 79 -5.02 23.24 -0.21
CA GLY A 79 -5.23 24.70 -0.32
C GLY A 79 -3.95 25.56 -0.32
N GLN A 80 -2.82 25.01 0.15
CA GLN A 80 -1.55 25.72 0.25
C GLN A 80 -0.92 25.96 -1.14
N GLU A 81 -0.12 27.02 -1.29
CA GLU A 81 0.67 27.31 -2.51
C GLU A 81 1.71 26.23 -2.83
N ASP A 82 2.12 26.12 -4.10
CA ASP A 82 3.12 25.12 -4.54
C ASP A 82 4.50 25.37 -3.89
N SER A 83 4.83 26.63 -3.58
CA SER A 83 6.09 27.04 -2.95
C SER A 83 6.31 26.40 -1.57
N VAL A 84 5.25 26.21 -0.79
CA VAL A 84 5.30 25.60 0.55
C VAL A 84 4.91 24.12 0.55
N SER A 85 4.29 23.65 -0.53
CA SER A 85 3.84 22.25 -0.68
C SER A 85 4.89 21.33 -1.31
N GLY A 86 6.12 21.81 -1.52
CA GLY A 86 7.22 21.06 -2.12
C GLY A 86 7.87 20.06 -1.15
N TYR A 87 8.79 19.23 -1.66
CA TYR A 87 9.56 18.28 -0.86
C TYR A 87 10.46 18.97 0.18
N ASP A 88 10.98 20.14 -0.16
CA ASP A 88 11.77 21.01 0.74
C ASP A 88 10.90 22.09 1.40
N GLY A 89 9.57 22.01 1.21
CA GLY A 89 8.62 22.96 1.78
C GLY A 89 8.36 22.71 3.25
N ASP A 90 7.91 23.76 3.92
CA ASP A 90 7.38 23.70 5.27
C ASP A 90 5.99 24.34 5.33
N VAL A 91 5.13 23.75 6.15
CA VAL A 91 3.81 24.31 6.45
C VAL A 91 3.87 24.79 7.90
N ALA A 92 3.68 26.09 8.09
CA ALA A 92 3.73 26.76 9.39
C ALA A 92 5.04 26.48 10.17
N GLY A 93 6.19 26.47 9.48
CA GLY A 93 7.50 26.25 10.10
C GLY A 93 7.81 24.79 10.42
N THR A 94 6.97 23.84 9.96
CA THR A 94 7.22 22.41 10.11
C THR A 94 7.51 21.75 8.76
N PRO A 95 8.65 21.06 8.59
CA PRO A 95 9.00 20.44 7.32
C PRO A 95 7.95 19.43 6.87
N ASN A 96 7.66 19.43 5.57
CA ASN A 96 6.80 18.43 4.96
C ASN A 96 7.40 17.03 5.11
N ARG A 97 6.53 16.04 5.26
CA ARG A 97 6.92 14.64 5.47
C ARG A 97 6.37 13.77 4.36
N LEU A 98 7.13 12.76 3.97
CA LEU A 98 6.63 11.73 3.07
C LEU A 98 5.44 11.02 3.71
N ARG A 99 4.33 10.97 2.98
CA ARG A 99 3.14 10.19 3.35
C ARG A 99 3.43 8.68 3.35
N GLY A 100 4.45 8.25 2.59
CA GLY A 100 5.04 6.92 2.72
C GLY A 100 4.30 5.76 2.06
N ARG A 101 3.27 6.00 1.23
CA ARG A 101 2.52 4.90 0.58
C ARG A 101 1.95 5.27 -0.79
N LYS A 102 1.97 4.27 -1.70
CA LYS A 102 1.25 4.26 -2.98
C LYS A 102 0.42 2.98 -3.02
N ILE A 103 -0.84 3.06 -2.60
CA ILE A 103 -1.78 1.94 -2.57
C ILE A 103 -3.04 2.37 -3.30
N TYR A 104 -3.61 1.45 -4.08
CA TYR A 104 -4.85 1.68 -4.81
C TYR A 104 -6.01 1.14 -3.99
N ARG A 105 -7.12 1.89 -3.94
CA ARG A 105 -8.35 1.43 -3.29
C ARG A 105 -8.81 0.10 -3.88
N ARG A 106 -9.44 -0.72 -3.04
CA ARG A 106 -10.17 -1.90 -3.51
C ARG A 106 -11.40 -1.44 -4.30
N HIS A 107 -11.58 -2.00 -5.49
CA HIS A 107 -12.80 -1.81 -6.25
C HIS A 107 -13.82 -2.86 -5.79
N THR A 108 -15.02 -2.40 -5.40
CA THR A 108 -16.15 -3.29 -5.12
C THR A 108 -16.69 -3.90 -6.41
N GLU A 109 -16.75 -3.10 -7.46
CA GLU A 109 -17.16 -3.50 -8.80
C GLU A 109 -16.16 -2.99 -9.84
N VAL A 110 -15.99 -3.78 -10.91
CA VAL A 110 -15.11 -3.44 -12.02
C VAL A 110 -15.98 -3.12 -13.24
N THR A 111 -15.90 -1.89 -13.74
CA THR A 111 -16.74 -1.40 -14.84
C THR A 111 -15.92 -1.20 -16.10
N ALA A 112 -16.45 -1.70 -17.24
CA ALA A 112 -15.76 -1.62 -18.54
C ALA A 112 -15.40 -0.18 -18.93
N GLN A 113 -16.26 0.78 -18.59
CA GLN A 113 -16.00 2.20 -18.77
C GLN A 113 -14.66 2.63 -18.17
N GLU A 114 -14.30 2.14 -16.99
CA GLU A 114 -13.11 2.60 -16.29
C GLU A 114 -11.85 1.87 -16.73
N TYR A 115 -11.93 0.56 -16.97
CA TYR A 115 -10.74 -0.20 -17.30
C TYR A 115 -10.44 -0.28 -18.79
N GLN A 116 -11.43 -0.13 -19.66
CA GLN A 116 -11.23 -0.26 -21.10
C GLN A 116 -10.94 1.11 -21.71
N ARG A 117 -10.04 1.16 -22.69
CA ARG A 117 -9.79 2.40 -23.42
C ARG A 117 -11.05 2.82 -24.17
N ALA A 118 -11.45 4.08 -24.02
CA ALA A 118 -12.53 4.67 -24.80
C ALA A 118 -12.30 4.47 -26.30
N GLY A 119 -13.35 4.06 -27.02
CA GLY A 119 -13.28 3.67 -28.44
C GLY A 119 -12.43 2.42 -28.73
N GLN A 120 -11.99 1.67 -27.71
CA GLN A 120 -11.08 0.53 -27.81
C GLN A 120 -9.74 0.84 -28.51
N ARG A 121 -9.33 2.11 -28.47
CA ARG A 121 -8.11 2.59 -29.15
C ARG A 121 -6.87 1.88 -28.61
N ARG A 122 -5.97 1.51 -29.52
CA ARG A 122 -4.63 0.97 -29.20
C ARG A 122 -3.59 1.99 -29.62
N ASP A 123 -2.82 2.47 -28.65
CA ASP A 123 -1.77 3.47 -28.84
C ASP A 123 -0.60 3.23 -27.88
N ASP A 124 0.46 4.03 -28.01
CA ASP A 124 1.68 3.96 -27.18
C ASP A 124 1.44 4.36 -25.72
N GLN A 125 0.26 4.93 -25.41
CA GLN A 125 -0.14 5.34 -24.06
C GLN A 125 -0.84 4.23 -23.28
N ASN A 126 -1.12 3.08 -23.90
CA ASN A 126 -1.82 1.98 -23.26
C ASN A 126 -1.22 0.60 -23.52
N ARG A 127 -1.76 -0.40 -22.81
CA ARG A 127 -1.39 -1.80 -22.94
C ARG A 127 -2.64 -2.64 -23.15
N THR A 128 -2.55 -3.59 -24.07
CA THR A 128 -3.60 -4.59 -24.29
C THR A 128 -3.27 -5.84 -23.49
N ILE A 129 -4.17 -6.24 -22.59
CA ILE A 129 -4.03 -7.48 -21.82
C ILE A 129 -4.75 -8.63 -22.52
N ARG A 130 -4.26 -9.86 -22.30
CA ARG A 130 -4.77 -11.12 -22.84
C ARG A 130 -4.72 -12.17 -21.72
N GLY A 131 -5.55 -13.21 -21.82
CA GLY A 131 -5.55 -14.31 -20.85
C GLY A 131 -5.82 -13.80 -19.44
N VAL A 132 -6.83 -12.93 -19.30
CA VAL A 132 -7.17 -12.40 -17.99
C VAL A 132 -7.80 -13.53 -17.19
N VAL A 133 -7.26 -13.76 -16.01
CA VAL A 133 -7.80 -14.72 -15.07
C VAL A 133 -8.89 -14.03 -14.24
N GLY A 134 -10.06 -14.63 -14.22
CA GLY A 134 -11.27 -14.14 -13.57
C GLY A 134 -11.32 -14.42 -12.08
N PRO A 135 -12.38 -13.89 -11.42
CA PRO A 135 -12.67 -14.18 -10.03
C PRO A 135 -12.67 -15.68 -9.72
N ASP A 136 -12.39 -16.03 -8.47
CA ASP A 136 -12.38 -17.40 -7.94
C ASP A 136 -11.28 -18.34 -8.45
N SER A 137 -10.43 -17.88 -9.37
CA SER A 137 -9.23 -18.61 -9.78
C SER A 137 -8.25 -18.78 -8.63
N ARG A 138 -7.63 -19.96 -8.55
CA ARG A 138 -6.77 -20.36 -7.43
C ARG A 138 -5.34 -20.63 -7.90
N PHE A 139 -4.42 -20.15 -7.08
CA PHE A 139 -2.99 -20.36 -7.25
C PHE A 139 -2.39 -20.87 -5.94
N THR A 140 -1.36 -21.69 -6.04
CA THR A 140 -0.56 -22.15 -4.89
C THR A 140 0.89 -21.76 -5.06
N PHE A 141 1.54 -21.39 -3.96
CA PHE A 141 2.96 -21.08 -3.91
C PHE A 141 3.51 -21.37 -2.52
N ARG A 142 4.84 -21.48 -2.41
CA ARG A 142 5.55 -21.78 -1.16
C ARG A 142 6.44 -20.61 -0.78
N ILE A 143 6.50 -20.35 0.53
CA ILE A 143 7.48 -19.43 1.12
C ILE A 143 8.36 -20.25 2.05
N HIS A 144 9.65 -20.29 1.74
CA HIS A 144 10.66 -20.86 2.62
C HIS A 144 11.24 -19.75 3.49
N PHE A 145 11.35 -20.02 4.78
CA PHE A 145 11.97 -19.11 5.75
C PHE A 145 13.08 -19.80 6.54
N GLU A 146 14.00 -19.01 7.07
CA GLU A 146 15.14 -19.51 7.84
C GLU A 146 15.31 -18.69 9.13
N ASN A 147 15.31 -19.36 10.28
CA ASN A 147 15.65 -18.79 11.59
C ASN A 147 14.95 -17.44 11.91
N LEU A 148 13.65 -17.35 11.65
CA LEU A 148 12.86 -16.16 12.02
C LEU A 148 12.50 -16.20 13.52
N ALA A 149 12.61 -15.06 14.19
CA ALA A 149 12.02 -14.90 15.52
C ALA A 149 10.49 -15.06 15.46
N LYS A 150 9.84 -15.35 16.60
CA LYS A 150 8.39 -15.56 16.66
C LYS A 150 7.61 -14.35 16.14
N GLU A 151 8.04 -13.15 16.50
CA GLU A 151 7.45 -11.89 16.07
C GLU A 151 7.71 -11.59 14.59
N GLU A 152 8.87 -12.01 14.06
CA GLU A 152 9.21 -11.87 12.64
C GLU A 152 8.34 -12.80 11.78
N LEU A 153 8.17 -14.06 12.20
CA LEU A 153 7.28 -15.02 11.56
C LEU A 153 5.82 -14.58 11.67
N GLY A 154 5.40 -14.07 12.83
CA GLY A 154 4.08 -13.48 13.01
C GLY A 154 3.80 -12.32 12.07
N GLY A 155 4.76 -11.42 11.90
CA GLY A 155 4.66 -10.30 10.96
C GLY A 155 4.60 -10.74 9.51
N LEU A 156 5.37 -11.77 9.14
CA LEU A 156 5.31 -12.38 7.82
C LEU A 156 3.91 -12.98 7.57
N LEU A 157 3.42 -13.82 8.48
CA LEU A 157 2.12 -14.47 8.38
C LEU A 157 0.98 -13.45 8.24
N TRP A 158 0.96 -12.41 9.08
CA TRP A 158 -0.03 -11.33 9.01
C TRP A 158 0.07 -10.53 7.70
N SER A 159 1.29 -10.32 7.17
CA SER A 159 1.49 -9.61 5.91
C SER A 159 1.05 -10.42 4.67
N ILE A 160 0.97 -11.75 4.78
CA ILE A 160 0.55 -12.65 3.70
C ILE A 160 -0.95 -12.90 3.80
N GLU A 161 -1.42 -13.43 4.93
CA GLU A 161 -2.83 -13.69 5.18
C GLU A 161 -3.41 -12.52 5.98
N LEU A 162 -3.99 -11.57 5.25
CA LEU A 162 -4.66 -10.41 5.83
C LEU A 162 -5.95 -10.82 6.57
N GLU A 163 -6.52 -9.86 7.29
CA GLU A 163 -7.80 -10.02 7.99
C GLU A 163 -8.94 -10.46 7.04
N LYS A 164 -9.98 -11.06 7.60
CA LYS A 164 -11.10 -11.61 6.82
C LYS A 164 -11.66 -10.60 5.82
N ASN A 165 -11.83 -11.03 4.57
CA ASN A 165 -12.32 -10.24 3.44
C ASN A 165 -11.39 -9.10 2.97
N TRP A 166 -10.16 -9.00 3.49
CA TRP A 166 -9.17 -8.07 2.94
C TRP A 166 -8.50 -8.67 1.72
N CYS A 167 -8.17 -7.83 0.74
CA CYS A 167 -7.52 -8.25 -0.48
C CYS A 167 -6.18 -7.56 -0.66
N HIS A 168 -5.15 -8.32 -1.05
CA HIS A 168 -3.94 -7.76 -1.64
C HIS A 168 -4.23 -7.19 -3.02
N ARG A 169 -3.39 -6.23 -3.44
CA ARG A 169 -3.45 -5.62 -4.77
C ARG A 169 -2.16 -5.89 -5.52
N LEU A 170 -2.21 -6.74 -6.55
CA LEU A 170 -1.06 -7.16 -7.35
C LEU A 170 -1.25 -6.83 -8.85
N GLY A 171 -0.16 -6.80 -9.61
CA GLY A 171 -0.22 -6.56 -11.06
C GLY A 171 -0.33 -5.10 -11.50
N MET A 172 -0.34 -4.87 -12.81
CA MET A 172 -0.24 -3.53 -13.39
C MET A 172 -1.55 -2.74 -13.35
N ALA A 173 -2.69 -3.40 -13.57
CA ALA A 173 -4.02 -2.77 -13.68
C ALA A 173 -4.76 -2.59 -12.33
N ARG A 174 -4.02 -2.54 -11.21
CA ARG A 174 -4.56 -2.23 -9.87
C ARG A 174 -5.39 -0.94 -9.79
N PRO A 175 -5.05 0.16 -10.49
CA PRO A 175 -5.89 1.37 -10.47
C PRO A 175 -7.25 1.19 -11.17
N LEU A 176 -7.40 0.11 -11.97
CA LEU A 176 -8.56 -0.17 -12.79
C LEU A 176 -9.38 -1.36 -12.24
N GLY A 177 -9.16 -1.73 -10.98
CA GLY A 177 -9.90 -2.83 -10.33
C GLY A 177 -9.26 -4.21 -10.41
N PHE A 178 -8.30 -4.45 -11.31
CA PHE A 178 -7.67 -5.78 -11.44
C PHE A 178 -6.71 -6.12 -10.30
N GLY A 179 -6.49 -7.43 -10.10
CA GLY A 179 -5.45 -7.95 -9.21
C GLY A 179 -5.80 -7.90 -7.72
N SER A 180 -7.09 -8.01 -7.38
CA SER A 180 -7.53 -8.32 -6.01
C SER A 180 -7.27 -9.79 -5.77
N VAL A 181 -6.42 -10.11 -4.79
CA VAL A 181 -6.18 -11.50 -4.39
C VAL A 181 -6.35 -11.66 -2.89
N GLN A 182 -6.96 -12.77 -2.49
CA GLN A 182 -6.94 -13.23 -1.10
C GLN A 182 -5.89 -14.32 -1.01
N VAL A 183 -5.06 -14.26 0.02
CA VAL A 183 -4.04 -15.26 0.27
C VAL A 183 -4.35 -15.90 1.60
N CYS A 184 -4.32 -17.23 1.65
CA CYS A 184 -4.54 -18.00 2.86
C CYS A 184 -3.37 -18.97 3.06
N VAL A 185 -2.94 -19.12 4.30
CA VAL A 185 -1.94 -20.10 4.70
C VAL A 185 -2.65 -21.43 4.91
N THR A 186 -2.46 -22.34 3.96
CA THR A 186 -2.99 -23.71 4.01
C THR A 186 -2.12 -24.65 4.83
N GLU A 187 -0.81 -24.40 4.84
CA GLU A 187 0.18 -25.20 5.56
C GLU A 187 1.26 -24.32 6.19
N LEU A 188 1.74 -24.69 7.37
CA LEU A 188 2.87 -24.07 8.03
C LEU A 188 3.75 -25.14 8.67
N LEU A 189 4.91 -25.38 8.07
CA LEU A 189 5.82 -26.46 8.45
C LEU A 189 7.10 -25.88 9.04
N HIS A 190 7.53 -26.42 10.18
CA HIS A 190 8.77 -26.06 10.86
C HIS A 190 9.71 -27.25 10.87
N PHE A 191 10.93 -27.04 10.38
CA PHE A 191 11.99 -28.05 10.43
C PHE A 191 12.86 -27.84 11.68
N ASP A 192 12.91 -28.84 12.55
CA ASP A 192 13.78 -28.91 13.72
C ASP A 192 14.95 -29.88 13.46
N PRO A 193 16.18 -29.36 13.26
CA PRO A 193 17.35 -30.20 13.07
C PRO A 193 17.65 -31.12 14.25
N ASN A 194 17.37 -30.71 15.49
CA ASN A 194 17.66 -31.54 16.66
C ASN A 194 16.72 -32.75 16.68
N ALA A 195 15.43 -32.54 16.44
CA ALA A 195 14.48 -33.64 16.29
C ALA A 195 14.90 -34.58 15.14
N ARG A 196 15.38 -34.04 14.01
CA ARG A 196 15.85 -34.84 12.86
C ARG A 196 17.07 -35.71 13.18
N TYR A 197 18.06 -35.19 13.90
CA TYR A 197 19.39 -35.80 13.98
C TYR A 197 19.74 -36.40 15.36
N GLN A 198 18.96 -36.16 16.42
CA GLN A 198 19.31 -36.67 17.77
C GLN A 198 18.74 -38.06 18.10
N ALA A 199 17.52 -38.40 17.67
CA ALA A 199 16.83 -39.58 18.19
C ALA A 199 16.86 -40.80 17.24
N ASN A 200 16.50 -40.62 15.96
CA ASN A 200 16.40 -41.68 14.96
C ASN A 200 16.32 -41.06 13.55
N LEU A 201 17.05 -41.62 12.56
CA LEU A 201 17.03 -41.21 11.15
C LEU A 201 15.68 -41.48 10.44
N GLU A 202 14.70 -42.06 11.12
CA GLU A 202 13.32 -42.19 10.62
C GLU A 202 12.47 -40.92 10.82
N GLN A 203 12.81 -40.05 11.79
CA GLN A 203 12.05 -38.82 12.02
C GLN A 203 12.38 -37.77 10.96
N THR A 204 11.38 -37.15 10.32
CA THR A 204 11.62 -36.11 9.30
C THR A 204 12.12 -34.79 9.89
N GLY A 205 11.91 -34.57 11.19
CA GLY A 205 12.14 -33.28 11.86
C GLY A 205 11.17 -32.18 11.43
N VAL A 206 10.21 -32.49 10.56
CA VAL A 206 9.21 -31.54 10.06
C VAL A 206 7.94 -31.65 10.89
N ASN A 207 7.55 -30.55 11.53
CA ASN A 207 6.35 -30.45 12.34
C ASN A 207 5.39 -29.41 11.75
N SER A 208 4.10 -29.75 11.67
CA SER A 208 3.07 -28.76 11.38
C SER A 208 2.87 -27.87 12.61
N ILE A 209 3.02 -26.56 12.42
CA ILE A 209 2.80 -25.55 13.45
C ILE A 209 1.64 -24.62 13.08
N LEU A 210 0.78 -25.02 12.13
CA LEU A 210 -0.35 -24.21 11.67
C LEU A 210 -1.30 -23.82 12.81
N GLY A 211 -1.49 -24.70 13.80
CA GLY A 211 -2.30 -24.41 14.99
C GLY A 211 -1.78 -23.24 15.83
N HIS A 212 -0.49 -22.92 15.74
CA HIS A 212 0.15 -21.79 16.45
C HIS A 212 0.18 -20.49 15.63
N LYS A 213 -0.39 -20.47 14.41
CA LYS A 213 -0.41 -19.28 13.55
C LYS A 213 -0.98 -18.06 14.27
N GLY A 214 -2.08 -18.24 15.00
CA GLY A 214 -2.72 -17.16 15.78
C GLY A 214 -1.78 -16.59 16.85
N ASP A 215 -1.14 -17.44 17.64
CA ASP A 215 -0.20 -17.01 18.70
C ASP A 215 0.99 -16.22 18.13
N LEU A 216 1.50 -16.63 16.97
CA LEU A 216 2.60 -15.94 16.27
C LEU A 216 2.18 -14.55 15.80
N VAL A 217 1.01 -14.44 15.16
CA VAL A 217 0.46 -13.15 14.71
C VAL A 217 0.18 -12.24 15.91
N GLU A 218 -0.36 -12.76 17.01
CA GLU A 218 -0.59 -11.99 18.23
C GLU A 218 0.70 -11.49 18.88
N ALA A 219 1.76 -12.31 18.88
CA ALA A 219 3.08 -11.89 19.34
C ALA A 219 3.60 -10.69 18.52
N PHE A 220 3.45 -10.74 17.20
CA PHE A 220 3.77 -9.62 16.31
C PHE A 220 2.93 -8.37 16.63
N LYS A 221 1.60 -8.49 16.70
CA LYS A 221 0.70 -7.36 16.99
C LYS A 221 1.07 -6.67 18.30
N LYS A 222 1.27 -7.43 19.38
CA LYS A 222 1.70 -6.92 20.69
C LYS A 222 3.04 -6.19 20.62
N ARG A 223 4.00 -6.74 19.88
CA ARG A 223 5.32 -6.12 19.70
C ARG A 223 5.22 -4.79 18.97
N ILE A 224 4.40 -4.71 17.91
CA ILE A 224 4.20 -3.47 17.16
C ILE A 224 3.53 -2.41 18.03
N VAL A 225 2.47 -2.76 18.77
CA VAL A 225 1.80 -1.82 19.71
C VAL A 225 2.81 -1.25 20.71
N THR A 226 3.67 -2.11 21.26
CA THR A 226 4.71 -1.69 22.23
C THR A 226 5.69 -0.70 21.60
N LEU A 227 6.16 -0.98 20.38
CA LEU A 227 7.08 -0.10 19.67
C LEU A 227 6.43 1.23 19.29
N TYR A 228 5.16 1.24 18.90
CA TYR A 228 4.40 2.46 18.60
C TYR A 228 4.20 3.32 19.85
N ALA A 229 3.87 2.70 20.99
CA ALA A 229 3.68 3.42 22.25
C ALA A 229 4.98 4.04 22.81
N GLN A 230 6.14 3.47 22.46
CA GLN A 230 7.46 3.98 22.85
C GLN A 230 7.98 5.11 21.96
N GLN A 231 7.36 5.35 20.81
CA GLN A 231 7.69 6.54 20.03
C GLN A 231 7.24 7.76 20.84
N PRO A 232 8.07 8.81 20.97
CA PRO A 232 7.61 10.04 21.59
C PRO A 232 6.34 10.45 20.86
N ALA A 233 5.26 10.63 21.62
CA ALA A 233 4.01 11.12 21.06
C ALA A 233 4.37 12.32 20.19
N GLN A 234 4.10 12.23 18.89
CA GLN A 234 4.03 13.43 18.07
C GLN A 234 2.89 14.21 18.70
N GLN A 235 3.21 15.08 19.65
CA GLN A 235 2.23 15.84 20.40
C GLN A 235 1.36 16.53 19.35
N PRO A 236 0.03 16.33 19.38
CA PRO A 236 -0.84 17.12 18.53
C PRO A 236 -0.57 18.57 18.90
N SER A 237 0.03 19.32 17.97
CA SER A 237 0.18 20.77 18.08
C SER A 237 -1.16 21.36 18.48
N HIS A 238 -1.15 22.13 19.58
CA HIS A 238 -2.28 22.80 20.23
C HIS A 238 -3.58 22.79 19.40
N ARG A 239 -4.43 21.77 19.61
CA ARG A 239 -5.82 21.83 19.16
C ARG A 239 -6.53 22.89 20.01
N HIS A 240 -6.92 24.01 19.41
CA HIS A 240 -8.01 24.81 19.95
C HIS A 240 -9.27 23.94 19.85
N GLY A 241 -9.63 23.27 20.96
CA GLY A 241 -10.72 22.28 21.03
C GLY A 241 -10.24 20.83 21.25
N ALA A 242 -9.33 20.60 22.20
CA ALA A 242 -9.01 19.24 22.64
C ALA A 242 -10.26 18.59 23.27
N THR A 243 -10.68 17.46 22.71
CA THR A 243 -11.82 16.70 23.25
C THR A 243 -11.42 15.99 24.54
N LEU A 244 -12.38 15.61 25.39
CA LEU A 244 -12.11 14.79 26.59
C LEU A 244 -11.36 13.49 26.23
N GLN A 245 -11.64 12.91 25.06
CA GLN A 245 -10.89 11.79 24.49
C GLN A 245 -9.40 12.10 24.29
N ASP A 246 -9.05 13.28 23.77
CA ASP A 246 -7.65 13.68 23.54
C ASP A 246 -6.88 13.82 24.86
N GLN A 247 -7.57 14.33 25.90
CA GLN A 247 -7.00 14.48 27.24
C GLN A 247 -6.81 13.12 27.95
N LEU A 248 -7.66 12.14 27.68
CA LEU A 248 -7.61 10.79 28.27
C LEU A 248 -6.81 9.78 27.44
N ALA A 249 -6.33 10.16 26.25
CA ALA A 249 -5.63 9.26 25.32
C ALA A 249 -4.37 8.61 25.93
N HIS A 250 -3.71 9.30 26.87
CA HIS A 250 -2.55 8.77 27.59
C HIS A 250 -2.89 7.61 28.54
N LEU A 251 -4.16 7.43 28.90
CA LEU A 251 -4.64 6.34 29.76
C LEU A 251 -5.04 5.09 28.96
N TYR A 252 -5.23 5.23 27.65
CA TYR A 252 -5.68 4.13 26.78
C TYR A 252 -4.47 3.49 26.10
N LYS A 253 -4.24 2.19 26.36
CA LYS A 253 -3.26 1.42 25.57
C LYS A 253 -3.87 1.19 24.19
N PRO A 254 -3.25 1.67 23.10
CA PRO A 254 -3.80 1.46 21.76
C PRO A 254 -3.82 -0.03 21.44
N SER A 255 -4.88 -0.49 20.79
CA SER A 255 -4.89 -1.81 20.16
C SER A 255 -4.07 -1.76 18.86
N PHE A 256 -3.74 -2.92 18.31
CA PHE A 256 -3.08 -2.97 17.00
C PHE A 256 -3.95 -2.31 15.92
N GLU A 257 -5.26 -2.56 15.97
CA GLU A 257 -6.25 -2.04 15.03
C GLU A 257 -6.45 -0.52 15.15
N SER A 258 -6.11 0.08 16.30
CA SER A 258 -6.18 1.54 16.49
C SER A 258 -4.94 2.28 16.04
N LEU A 259 -3.89 1.58 15.59
CA LEU A 259 -2.68 2.24 15.09
C LEU A 259 -2.98 2.92 13.75
N PRO A 260 -2.58 4.19 13.53
CA PRO A 260 -2.92 4.93 12.30
C PRO A 260 -2.56 4.20 10.98
N PRO A 261 -1.39 3.54 10.84
CA PRO A 261 -1.09 2.77 9.63
C PRO A 261 -2.01 1.57 9.44
N VAL A 262 -2.45 0.93 10.53
CA VAL A 262 -3.34 -0.23 10.49
C VAL A 262 -4.76 0.21 10.13
N GLN A 263 -5.24 1.32 10.70
CA GLN A 263 -6.52 1.92 10.33
C GLN A 263 -6.58 2.26 8.85
N ASP A 264 -5.48 2.76 8.27
CA ASP A 264 -5.52 3.11 6.86
C ASP A 264 -5.25 1.96 5.89
N LEU A 265 -4.53 0.92 6.31
CA LEU A 265 -4.58 -0.38 5.61
C LEU A 265 -6.02 -0.94 5.61
N LYS A 266 -6.74 -0.86 6.74
CA LYS A 266 -8.14 -1.28 6.82
C LYS A 266 -9.02 -0.51 5.84
N ALA A 267 -8.89 0.82 5.79
CA ALA A 267 -9.66 1.65 4.86
C ALA A 267 -9.34 1.37 3.38
N LEU A 268 -8.12 0.94 3.06
CA LEU A 268 -7.69 0.70 1.68
C LEU A 268 -7.99 -0.72 1.17
N LEU A 269 -7.79 -1.72 2.02
CA LEU A 269 -7.80 -3.14 1.65
C LEU A 269 -9.02 -3.89 2.18
N GLY A 270 -9.66 -3.34 3.22
CA GLY A 270 -10.78 -3.95 3.89
C GLY A 270 -12.06 -3.96 3.05
N PRO A 271 -13.08 -4.71 3.51
CA PRO A 271 -14.35 -4.84 2.80
C PRO A 271 -15.19 -3.56 2.83
N GLU A 272 -15.03 -2.73 3.86
CA GLU A 272 -15.70 -1.45 4.03
C GLU A 272 -15.06 -0.40 3.10
N GLN A 273 -15.54 -0.35 1.85
CA GLN A 273 -15.14 0.67 0.87
C GLN A 273 -16.23 1.73 0.70
N PRO A 274 -15.87 2.99 0.43
CA PRO A 274 -16.84 4.01 0.04
C PRO A 274 -17.65 3.55 -1.17
N GLN A 275 -18.95 3.86 -1.21
CA GLN A 275 -19.82 3.59 -2.36
C GLN A 275 -19.63 4.64 -3.48
N LEU A 276 -18.37 4.92 -3.82
CA LEU A 276 -17.99 5.85 -4.87
C LEU A 276 -17.26 5.10 -5.99
N PRO A 277 -17.45 5.52 -7.25
CA PRO A 277 -16.69 4.94 -8.36
C PRO A 277 -15.20 5.25 -8.18
N VAL A 278 -14.36 4.23 -8.33
CA VAL A 278 -12.90 4.39 -8.25
C VAL A 278 -12.36 4.60 -9.66
N HIS A 279 -11.88 5.80 -9.93
CA HIS A 279 -11.30 6.19 -11.22
C HIS A 279 -10.19 7.23 -11.06
N TYR A 280 -9.45 7.47 -12.13
CA TYR A 280 -8.47 8.57 -12.17
C TYR A 280 -9.17 9.93 -12.13
N PRO A 281 -8.55 10.96 -11.51
CA PRO A 281 -9.07 12.32 -11.60
C PRO A 281 -9.27 12.75 -13.06
N ARG A 282 -10.46 13.26 -13.39
CA ARG A 282 -10.87 13.60 -14.75
C ARG A 282 -11.90 14.73 -14.76
N SER A 283 -12.14 15.30 -15.92
CA SER A 283 -13.03 16.47 -16.08
C SER A 283 -14.49 16.12 -16.35
N GLU A 284 -14.78 14.88 -16.75
CA GLU A 284 -16.12 14.41 -17.13
C GLU A 284 -16.46 13.07 -16.47
N VAL A 285 -17.74 12.70 -16.43
CA VAL A 285 -18.18 11.41 -15.87
C VAL A 285 -17.67 10.24 -16.69
N ALA A 286 -17.62 10.36 -18.02
CA ALA A 286 -17.04 9.34 -18.89
C ALA A 286 -15.57 9.67 -19.21
N PRO A 287 -14.70 8.67 -19.42
CA PRO A 287 -13.37 8.92 -19.96
C PRO A 287 -13.45 9.48 -21.38
N THR A 288 -12.64 10.50 -21.66
CA THR A 288 -12.50 11.05 -23.02
C THR A 288 -11.67 10.11 -23.90
N GLU A 289 -11.95 10.06 -25.20
CA GLU A 289 -11.19 9.23 -26.16
C GLU A 289 -9.70 9.57 -26.19
N ASP A 290 -9.40 10.87 -26.11
CA ASP A 290 -8.04 11.41 -26.04
C ASP A 290 -7.33 11.13 -24.70
N GLY A 291 -8.06 10.67 -23.66
CA GLY A 291 -7.47 10.37 -22.36
C GLY A 291 -6.91 11.59 -21.63
N LYS A 292 -7.57 12.76 -21.76
CA LYS A 292 -7.12 14.06 -21.24
C LYS A 292 -7.28 14.24 -19.72
N ASN A 293 -7.07 13.19 -18.94
CA ASN A 293 -7.16 13.24 -17.47
C ASN A 293 -6.16 14.21 -16.82
N PHE A 294 -5.09 14.59 -17.53
CA PHE A 294 -4.13 15.60 -17.07
C PHE A 294 -4.76 16.99 -16.90
N GLU A 295 -5.86 17.29 -17.59
CA GLU A 295 -6.57 18.57 -17.47
C GLU A 295 -7.11 18.81 -16.07
N TRP A 296 -7.52 17.75 -15.36
CA TRP A 296 -7.91 17.84 -13.94
C TRP A 296 -6.75 18.41 -13.10
N PHE A 297 -5.52 17.97 -13.35
CA PHE A 297 -4.35 18.45 -12.61
C PHE A 297 -3.98 19.89 -12.98
N MET A 298 -4.20 20.30 -14.23
CA MET A 298 -4.04 21.69 -14.65
C MET A 298 -5.02 22.60 -13.91
N GLY A 299 -6.30 22.22 -13.86
CA GLY A 299 -7.32 22.95 -13.12
C GLY A 299 -7.02 23.01 -11.62
N ASN A 300 -6.60 21.89 -11.03
CA ASN A 300 -6.32 21.81 -9.60
C ASN A 300 -5.13 22.70 -9.16
N LYS A 301 -4.11 22.84 -10.01
CA LYS A 301 -2.89 23.61 -9.73
C LYS A 301 -2.87 25.01 -10.37
N ARG A 302 -3.99 25.47 -10.93
CA ARG A 302 -4.04 26.78 -11.58
C ARG A 302 -3.64 27.88 -10.58
N SER A 303 -2.76 28.79 -11.01
CA SER A 303 -2.32 29.94 -10.22
C SER A 303 -2.85 31.24 -10.84
N GLY A 304 -2.81 32.34 -10.07
CA GLY A 304 -3.28 33.66 -10.49
C GLY A 304 -4.64 34.03 -9.90
N LYS A 305 -5.31 35.01 -10.50
CA LYS A 305 -6.56 35.61 -10.00
C LYS A 305 -7.71 34.59 -9.85
N ASP A 306 -7.73 33.58 -10.72
CA ASP A 306 -8.66 32.45 -10.66
C ASP A 306 -7.88 31.18 -10.29
N SER A 307 -7.32 31.15 -9.09
CA SER A 307 -6.55 30.00 -8.61
C SER A 307 -7.43 28.76 -8.48
N GLY A 308 -6.87 27.61 -8.86
CA GLY A 308 -7.51 26.31 -8.67
C GLY A 308 -7.66 25.94 -7.19
N PRO A 309 -8.44 24.88 -6.89
CA PRO A 309 -8.78 24.51 -5.52
C PRO A 309 -7.63 23.87 -4.73
N ARG A 310 -6.52 23.45 -5.38
CA ARG A 310 -5.33 22.85 -4.75
C ARG A 310 -5.68 21.69 -3.81
N LEU A 311 -6.55 20.82 -4.30
CA LEU A 311 -6.98 19.60 -3.62
C LEU A 311 -5.78 18.68 -3.41
N ALA A 312 -5.71 18.12 -2.20
CA ALA A 312 -4.77 17.07 -1.82
C ALA A 312 -5.53 15.77 -1.57
N LEU A 313 -4.84 14.62 -1.67
CA LEU A 313 -5.47 13.33 -1.40
C LEU A 313 -5.76 13.22 0.11
N PRO A 314 -7.01 13.03 0.56
CA PRO A 314 -7.30 12.85 1.98
C PRO A 314 -6.64 11.57 2.52
N LEU A 315 -6.58 11.41 3.83
CA LEU A 315 -6.21 10.11 4.41
C LEU A 315 -7.28 9.08 4.04
N ALA A 316 -6.88 7.82 3.85
CA ALA A 316 -7.81 6.79 3.37
C ALA A 316 -9.07 6.60 4.26
N PRO A 317 -8.99 6.70 5.61
CA PRO A 317 -10.17 6.64 6.46
C PRO A 317 -11.09 7.86 6.31
N ASP A 318 -10.53 9.02 5.94
CA ASP A 318 -11.25 10.30 5.84
C ASP A 318 -11.82 10.55 4.42
N ASP A 319 -11.29 9.84 3.42
CA ASP A 319 -11.71 9.94 2.02
C ASP A 319 -13.05 9.23 1.79
N THR A 320 -14.12 9.97 2.06
CA THR A 320 -15.52 9.54 1.94
C THR A 320 -16.24 10.20 0.76
N GLN A 321 -15.69 11.29 0.22
CA GLN A 321 -16.31 12.08 -0.84
C GLN A 321 -15.62 11.91 -2.20
N GLY A 322 -14.40 11.34 -2.23
CA GLY A 322 -13.60 11.28 -3.44
C GLY A 322 -13.17 12.66 -3.94
N PHE A 323 -12.60 12.70 -5.14
CA PHE A 323 -12.32 13.98 -5.81
C PHE A 323 -13.49 14.40 -6.70
N PRO A 324 -13.79 15.71 -6.77
CA PRO A 324 -14.76 16.21 -7.73
C PRO A 324 -14.23 16.08 -9.16
N LEU A 325 -15.14 16.05 -10.12
CA LEU A 325 -14.81 16.36 -11.50
C LEU A 325 -14.32 17.81 -11.58
N LEU A 326 -13.26 18.04 -12.33
CA LEU A 326 -12.64 19.35 -12.44
C LEU A 326 -12.16 19.57 -13.86
N ASN A 327 -12.62 20.65 -14.49
CA ASN A 327 -12.12 21.05 -15.80
C ASN A 327 -10.74 21.72 -15.70
N LYS A 328 -10.11 21.97 -16.85
CA LYS A 328 -8.78 22.61 -16.91
C LYS A 328 -8.72 24.02 -16.31
N GLN A 329 -9.85 24.68 -16.09
CA GLN A 329 -9.94 26.00 -15.46
C GLN A 329 -10.05 25.93 -13.94
N GLY A 330 -10.25 24.74 -13.35
CA GLY A 330 -10.45 24.58 -11.91
C GLY A 330 -11.91 24.68 -11.46
N ASN A 331 -12.86 24.59 -12.39
CA ASN A 331 -14.29 24.62 -12.07
C ASN A 331 -14.88 23.21 -12.10
N THR A 332 -15.80 22.94 -11.17
CA THR A 332 -16.66 21.76 -11.23
C THR A 332 -17.69 21.94 -12.35
N PRO A 333 -17.92 20.92 -13.19
CA PRO A 333 -18.91 20.96 -14.26
C PRO A 333 -20.35 21.04 -13.73
#